data_AF-Q3MNR0-F1
#
_entry.id   AF-Q3MNR0-F1
#
_cell.length_a   1.000
_cell.length_b   1.000
_cell.length_c   1.000
_cell.angle_alpha   90.00
_cell.angle_beta   90.00
_cell.angle_gamma   90.00
#
_symmetry.space_group_name_H-M   'P 1'
#
loop_
_entity.id
_entity.type
_entity.pdbx_description
1 polymer ?
#
loop_
_entity_poly.entity_id
_entity_poly.type
_entity_poly.pdbx_seq_one_letter_code
_entity_poly.pdbx_strand_id
1 'polypeptide(L)'
;MSTAHRIHDDHGAVSLEVILIAPAVLIVLALTMGFARVGQANMNVDSAAYAAARAASISRTPGEASGSAREAAQDVLTQKGLDCPADIAVDTSAFNSAPGESGAITVTVTCPVPLGDLAVPGLPGTRTVTGEGSSVLDRYRGRQ
;
A
#
# COMPACT_ATOMS: atom_id res chain seq x y z
N MET A 1 46.22 -46.93 34.34
CA MET A 1 45.91 -46.55 32.95
C MET A 1 44.85 -45.45 33.02
N SER A 2 45.21 -44.22 32.68
CA SER A 2 44.32 -43.05 32.78
C SER A 2 44.12 -42.48 31.38
N THR A 3 42.92 -42.61 30.84
CA THR A 3 42.53 -42.06 29.54
C THR A 3 42.09 -40.61 29.74
N ALA A 4 42.93 -39.68 29.32
CA ALA A 4 42.59 -38.26 29.27
C ALA A 4 41.55 -38.02 28.17
N HIS A 5 40.32 -37.70 28.57
CA HIS A 5 39.25 -37.28 27.67
C HIS A 5 39.47 -35.81 27.32
N ARG A 6 39.90 -35.55 26.08
CA ARG A 6 40.13 -34.19 25.56
C ARG A 6 38.79 -33.61 25.15
N ILE A 7 38.21 -32.74 25.97
CA ILE A 7 37.01 -31.98 25.63
C ILE A 7 37.41 -30.99 24.52
N HIS A 8 36.85 -31.17 23.32
CA HIS A 8 36.99 -30.20 22.23
C HIS A 8 36.11 -29.00 22.54
N ASP A 9 36.72 -27.83 22.63
CA ASP A 9 36.07 -26.52 22.70
C ASP A 9 35.43 -26.16 21.34
N ASP A 10 34.29 -26.79 21.01
CA ASP A 10 33.46 -26.39 19.85
C ASP A 10 32.67 -25.09 20.10
N HIS A 11 32.59 -24.63 21.35
CA HIS A 11 31.86 -23.41 21.73
C HIS A 11 32.50 -22.11 21.20
N GLY A 12 33.81 -22.13 20.92
CA GLY A 12 34.54 -20.99 20.35
C GLY A 12 34.26 -20.76 18.86
N ALA A 13 34.08 -21.85 18.09
CA ALA A 13 33.78 -21.79 16.66
C ALA A 13 32.33 -21.30 16.42
N VAL A 14 31.37 -21.84 17.16
CA VAL A 14 29.95 -21.43 17.06
C VAL A 14 29.78 -19.94 17.38
N SER A 15 30.52 -19.41 18.35
CA SER A 15 30.42 -17.99 18.73
C SER A 15 30.99 -17.04 17.66
N LEU A 16 32.08 -17.43 16.99
CA LEU A 16 32.71 -16.63 15.92
C LEU A 16 31.91 -16.66 14.62
N GLU A 17 31.35 -17.81 14.25
CA GLU A 17 30.47 -17.95 13.08
C GLU A 17 29.19 -17.11 13.24
N VAL A 18 28.60 -17.10 14.43
CA VAL A 18 27.40 -16.31 14.72
C VAL A 18 27.68 -14.81 14.63
N ILE A 19 28.85 -14.32 15.05
CA ILE A 19 29.21 -12.89 14.94
C ILE A 19 29.25 -12.42 13.47
N LEU A 20 29.63 -13.28 12.54
CA LEU A 20 29.66 -12.96 11.11
C LEU A 20 28.29 -13.12 10.44
N ILE A 21 27.53 -14.16 10.80
CA ILE A 21 26.25 -14.49 10.16
C ILE A 21 25.11 -13.62 10.73
N ALA A 22 25.08 -13.38 12.03
CA ALA A 22 24.03 -12.60 12.69
C ALA A 22 23.78 -11.21 12.08
N PRO A 23 24.80 -10.36 11.82
CA PRO A 23 24.55 -9.05 11.20
C PRO A 23 23.99 -9.19 9.79
N ALA A 24 24.45 -10.16 8.99
CA ALA A 24 23.90 -10.40 7.66
C ALA A 24 22.42 -10.80 7.73
N VAL A 25 22.05 -11.70 8.65
CA VAL A 25 20.65 -12.10 8.88
C VAL A 25 19.79 -10.93 9.34
N LEU A 26 20.29 -10.10 10.27
CA LEU A 26 19.59 -8.90 10.74
C LEU A 26 19.34 -7.90 9.61
N ILE A 27 20.32 -7.70 8.71
CA ILE A 27 20.17 -6.84 7.54
C ILE A 27 19.07 -7.39 6.61
N VAL A 28 19.09 -8.70 6.32
CA VAL A 28 18.05 -9.33 5.49
C VAL A 28 16.67 -9.20 6.12
N LEU A 29 16.55 -9.39 7.44
CA LEU A 29 15.29 -9.20 8.16
C LEU A 29 14.83 -7.73 8.11
N ALA A 30 15.72 -6.77 8.32
CA ALA A 30 15.41 -5.35 8.23
C ALA A 30 14.94 -4.97 6.81
N LEU A 31 15.61 -5.47 5.77
CA LEU A 31 15.22 -5.25 4.38
C LEU A 31 13.84 -5.84 4.08
N THR A 32 13.58 -7.09 4.47
CA THR A 32 12.27 -7.73 4.24
C THR A 32 11.14 -7.00 4.95
N MET A 33 11.34 -6.52 6.18
CA MET A 33 10.37 -5.67 6.88
C MET A 33 10.15 -4.33 6.14
N GLY A 34 11.20 -3.71 5.64
CA GLY A 34 11.11 -2.50 4.82
C GLY A 34 10.30 -2.70 3.55
N PHE A 35 10.58 -3.77 2.80
CA PHE A 35 9.81 -4.15 1.61
C PHE A 35 8.36 -4.49 1.95
N ALA A 36 8.10 -5.18 3.05
CA ALA A 36 6.75 -5.50 3.49
C ALA A 36 5.93 -4.23 3.78
N ARG A 37 6.52 -3.22 4.45
CA ARG A 37 5.86 -1.93 4.72
C ARG A 37 5.46 -1.21 3.44
N VAL A 38 6.38 -1.13 2.48
CA VAL A 38 6.10 -0.57 1.15
C VAL A 38 4.98 -1.34 0.47
N GLY A 39 5.04 -2.67 0.49
CA GLY A 39 4.01 -3.52 -0.12
C GLY A 39 2.63 -3.25 0.49
N GLN A 40 2.54 -3.16 1.82
CA GLN A 40 1.28 -2.85 2.50
C GLN A 40 0.75 -1.46 2.13
N ALA A 41 1.62 -0.45 1.99
CA ALA A 41 1.19 0.87 1.54
C ALA A 41 0.55 0.82 0.14
N ASN A 42 1.14 0.08 -0.81
CA ASN A 42 0.56 -0.10 -2.15
C ASN A 42 -0.83 -0.77 -2.07
N MET A 43 -0.93 -1.90 -1.36
CA MET A 43 -2.19 -2.63 -1.22
C MET A 43 -3.28 -1.77 -0.55
N ASN A 44 -2.91 -0.94 0.41
CA ASN A 44 -3.85 -0.06 1.10
C ASN A 44 -4.34 1.08 0.19
N VAL A 45 -3.45 1.68 -0.62
CA VAL A 45 -3.82 2.72 -1.58
C VAL A 45 -4.69 2.14 -2.70
N ASP A 46 -4.38 0.94 -3.20
CA ASP A 46 -5.24 0.24 -4.16
C ASP A 46 -6.63 -0.04 -3.57
N SER A 47 -6.69 -0.54 -2.33
CA SER A 47 -7.95 -0.75 -1.63
C SER A 47 -8.76 0.54 -1.49
N ALA A 48 -8.10 1.67 -1.22
CA ALA A 48 -8.76 2.98 -1.13
C ALA A 48 -9.30 3.41 -2.50
N ALA A 49 -8.52 3.24 -3.57
CA ALA A 49 -8.94 3.56 -4.93
C ALA A 49 -10.15 2.72 -5.38
N TYR A 50 -10.17 1.42 -5.08
CA TYR A 50 -11.33 0.55 -5.36
C TYR A 50 -12.58 0.95 -4.57
N ALA A 51 -12.44 1.26 -3.29
CA ALA A 51 -13.56 1.73 -2.47
C ALA A 51 -14.12 3.06 -3.00
N ALA A 52 -13.24 3.99 -3.38
CA ALA A 52 -13.61 5.26 -3.98
C ALA A 52 -14.33 5.09 -5.33
N ALA A 53 -13.82 4.22 -6.21
CA ALA A 53 -14.46 3.93 -7.49
C ALA A 53 -15.87 3.34 -7.30
N ARG A 54 -16.04 2.47 -6.30
CA ARG A 54 -17.35 1.90 -5.92
C ARG A 54 -18.31 2.96 -5.38
N ALA A 55 -17.83 3.88 -4.54
CA ALA A 55 -18.66 4.99 -4.04
C ALA A 55 -19.05 5.96 -5.18
N ALA A 56 -18.15 6.19 -6.13
CA ALA A 56 -18.42 7.00 -7.31
C ALA A 56 -19.47 6.36 -8.22
N SER A 57 -19.41 5.04 -8.45
CA SER A 57 -20.32 4.34 -9.38
C SER A 57 -21.76 4.21 -8.89
N ILE A 58 -22.02 4.42 -7.61
CA ILE A 58 -23.38 4.49 -7.05
C ILE A 58 -23.95 5.91 -6.98
N SER A 59 -23.12 6.92 -7.22
CA SER A 59 -23.52 8.33 -7.17
C SER A 59 -24.30 8.73 -8.42
N ARG A 60 -25.21 9.70 -8.30
CA ARG A 60 -26.14 10.05 -9.39
C ARG A 60 -25.58 11.11 -10.33
N THR A 61 -24.71 11.97 -9.82
CA THR A 61 -24.13 13.09 -10.57
C THR A 61 -22.61 13.06 -10.51
N PRO A 62 -21.92 13.65 -11.51
CA PRO A 62 -20.45 13.77 -11.48
C PRO A 62 -19.92 14.50 -10.24
N GLY A 63 -20.63 15.54 -9.79
CA GLY A 63 -20.26 16.31 -8.60
C GLY A 63 -20.32 15.46 -7.33
N GLU A 64 -21.44 14.77 -7.11
CA GLU A 64 -21.64 13.82 -6.01
C GLU A 64 -20.62 12.68 -6.08
N ALA A 65 -20.38 12.10 -7.26
CA ALA A 65 -19.41 11.03 -7.45
C ALA A 65 -18.01 11.44 -7.01
N SER A 66 -17.59 12.66 -7.36
CA SER A 66 -16.28 13.18 -6.95
C SER A 66 -16.19 13.46 -5.44
N GLY A 67 -17.30 13.87 -4.80
CA GLY A 67 -17.36 14.07 -3.35
C GLY A 67 -17.28 12.73 -2.61
N SER A 68 -18.20 11.82 -2.93
CA SER A 68 -18.30 10.48 -2.33
C SER A 68 -17.03 9.65 -2.53
N ALA A 69 -16.38 9.74 -3.69
CA ALA A 69 -15.11 9.06 -3.94
C ALA A 69 -13.99 9.56 -3.02
N ARG A 70 -13.90 10.88 -2.81
CA ARG A 70 -12.88 11.48 -1.95
C ARG A 70 -13.07 11.10 -0.49
N GLU A 71 -14.31 11.17 -0.01
CA GLU A 71 -14.68 10.76 1.34
C GLU A 71 -14.37 9.28 1.57
N ALA A 72 -14.81 8.40 0.67
CA ALA A 72 -14.54 6.96 0.79
C ALA A 72 -13.05 6.61 0.72
N ALA A 73 -12.26 7.27 -0.14
CA ALA A 73 -10.81 7.09 -0.18
C ALA A 73 -10.16 7.52 1.14
N GLN A 74 -10.53 8.69 1.67
CA GLN A 74 -10.01 9.21 2.93
C GLN A 74 -10.33 8.28 4.10
N ASP A 75 -11.57 7.81 4.20
CA ASP A 75 -11.99 6.86 5.23
C ASP A 75 -11.17 5.57 5.22
N VAL A 76 -10.92 5.00 4.03
CA VAL A 76 -10.10 3.79 3.90
C VAL A 76 -8.65 4.08 4.27
N LEU A 77 -8.08 5.19 3.83
CA LEU A 77 -6.70 5.57 4.18
C LEU A 77 -6.54 5.74 5.69
N THR A 78 -7.46 6.45 6.36
CA THR A 78 -7.46 6.63 7.82
C THR A 78 -7.64 5.30 8.54
N GLN A 79 -8.56 4.43 8.10
CA GLN A 79 -8.72 3.08 8.68
C GLN A 79 -7.46 2.20 8.55
N LYS A 80 -6.69 2.41 7.49
CA LYS A 80 -5.41 1.73 7.26
C LYS A 80 -4.22 2.42 7.95
N GLY A 81 -4.46 3.52 8.68
CA GLY A 81 -3.44 4.28 9.40
C GLY A 81 -2.50 5.07 8.48
N LEU A 82 -2.95 5.41 7.27
CA LEU A 82 -2.23 6.23 6.31
C LEU A 82 -2.73 7.68 6.38
N ASP A 83 -2.13 8.48 7.26
CA ASP A 83 -2.31 9.92 7.30
C ASP A 83 -1.34 10.59 6.30
N CYS A 84 -1.79 10.74 5.06
CA CYS A 84 -1.04 11.44 4.02
C CYS A 84 -1.95 12.45 3.31
N PRO A 85 -1.39 13.56 2.78
CA PRO A 85 -2.12 14.46 1.89
C PRO A 85 -2.33 13.78 0.53
N ALA A 86 -3.29 12.86 0.47
CA ALA A 86 -3.58 12.08 -0.72
C ALA A 86 -4.26 12.97 -1.78
N ASP A 87 -3.73 12.92 -3.00
CA ASP A 87 -4.38 13.46 -4.18
C ASP A 87 -5.29 12.39 -4.80
N ILE A 88 -6.55 12.74 -5.02
CA ILE A 88 -7.60 11.81 -5.47
C ILE A 88 -8.21 12.37 -6.75
N ALA A 89 -7.82 11.76 -7.87
CA ALA A 89 -8.33 12.07 -9.20
C ALA A 89 -9.47 11.10 -9.55
N VAL A 90 -10.62 11.62 -9.95
CA VAL A 90 -11.81 10.84 -10.29
C VAL A 90 -12.17 11.12 -11.75
N ASP A 91 -12.15 10.09 -12.58
CA ASP A 91 -12.63 10.18 -13.96
C ASP A 91 -14.13 9.90 -14.03
N THR A 92 -14.91 10.97 -14.14
CA THR A 92 -16.37 10.92 -14.30
C THR A 92 -16.82 10.91 -15.77
N SER A 93 -15.93 10.65 -16.72
CA SER A 93 -16.27 10.61 -18.16
C SER A 93 -17.39 9.60 -18.48
N ALA A 94 -17.50 8.53 -17.69
CA ALA A 94 -18.58 7.53 -17.77
C ALA A 94 -20.00 8.12 -17.66
N PHE A 95 -20.18 9.27 -17.00
CA PHE A 95 -21.48 9.93 -16.93
C PHE A 95 -21.91 10.57 -18.26
N ASN A 96 -20.95 10.87 -19.13
CA ASN A 96 -21.19 11.46 -20.46
C ASN A 96 -21.31 10.40 -21.57
N SER A 97 -21.10 9.12 -21.25
CA SER A 97 -21.21 8.01 -22.21
C SER A 97 -22.64 7.86 -22.74
N ALA A 98 -22.76 7.50 -24.02
CA ALA A 98 -24.04 7.33 -24.69
C ALA A 98 -24.88 6.19 -24.06
N PRO A 99 -26.24 6.29 -24.06
CA PRO A 99 -27.12 5.17 -23.70
C PRO A 99 -26.77 3.93 -24.55
N GLY A 100 -26.53 2.78 -23.94
CA GLY A 100 -26.01 1.58 -24.61
C GLY A 100 -24.55 1.22 -24.32
N GLU A 101 -23.66 2.17 -24.01
CA GLU A 101 -22.24 1.90 -23.68
C GLU A 101 -21.89 1.75 -22.18
N SER A 102 -21.21 0.67 -21.77
CA SER A 102 -20.76 0.50 -20.38
C SER A 102 -19.64 1.50 -20.05
N GLY A 103 -19.97 2.55 -19.28
CA GLY A 103 -18.98 3.48 -18.73
C GLY A 103 -18.39 2.94 -17.42
N ALA A 104 -17.08 3.08 -17.24
CA ALA A 104 -16.41 2.78 -15.98
C ALA A 104 -15.87 4.08 -15.37
N ILE A 105 -16.04 4.23 -14.07
CA ILE A 105 -15.40 5.31 -13.31
C ILE A 105 -14.06 4.77 -12.82
N THR A 106 -13.00 5.51 -13.15
CA THR A 106 -11.64 5.24 -12.66
C THR A 106 -11.28 6.28 -11.61
N VAL A 107 -10.71 5.82 -10.51
CA VAL A 107 -10.19 6.68 -9.45
C VAL A 107 -8.72 6.36 -9.24
N THR A 108 -7.88 7.39 -9.29
CA THR A 108 -6.45 7.31 -9.00
C THR A 108 -6.17 8.01 -7.68
N VAL A 109 -5.52 7.31 -6.77
CA VAL A 109 -5.14 7.84 -5.45
C VAL A 109 -3.62 7.90 -5.39
N THR A 110 -3.07 9.09 -5.12
CA THR A 110 -1.64 9.31 -4.97
C THR A 110 -1.34 9.81 -3.58
N CYS A 111 -0.54 9.06 -2.82
CA CYS A 111 -0.24 9.32 -1.41
C CYS A 111 1.27 9.38 -1.19
N PRO A 112 1.81 10.51 -0.69
CA PRO A 112 3.20 10.58 -0.23
C PRO A 112 3.31 9.94 1.17
N VAL A 113 3.83 8.72 1.23
CA VAL A 113 3.99 7.98 2.49
C VAL A 113 5.36 8.32 3.10
N PRO A 114 5.43 8.79 4.36
CA PRO A 114 6.70 8.96 5.05
C PRO A 114 7.31 7.59 5.39
N LEU A 115 8.58 7.38 5.03
CA LEU A 115 9.38 6.20 5.39
C LEU A 115 10.45 6.56 6.43
N GLY A 116 10.19 7.57 7.27
CA GLY A 116 11.13 8.02 8.29
C GLY A 116 11.59 6.92 9.23
N ASP A 117 10.77 5.89 9.44
CA ASP A 117 11.10 4.72 10.26
C ASP A 117 12.12 3.77 9.59
N LEU A 118 12.29 3.87 8.28
CA LEU A 118 13.23 3.10 7.49
C LEU A 118 14.44 3.99 7.18
N ALA A 119 15.23 4.29 8.21
CA ALA A 119 16.47 5.07 8.12
C ALA A 119 17.54 4.31 7.31
N VAL A 120 17.37 4.23 6.00
CA VAL A 120 18.33 3.65 5.06
C VAL A 120 19.16 4.78 4.46
N PRO A 121 20.50 4.77 4.63
CA PRO A 121 21.37 5.77 4.04
C PRO A 121 21.14 5.87 2.51
N GLY A 122 20.78 7.06 2.03
CA GLY A 122 20.61 7.36 0.60
C GLY A 122 19.18 7.29 0.05
N LEU A 123 18.17 6.93 0.85
CA LEU A 123 16.76 6.97 0.42
C LEU A 123 16.05 8.25 0.91
N PRO A 124 15.21 8.89 0.07
CA PRO A 124 14.38 10.00 0.51
C PRO A 124 13.39 9.51 1.59
N GLY A 125 13.22 10.30 2.65
CA GLY A 125 12.34 9.97 3.78
C GLY A 125 10.84 9.92 3.45
N THR A 126 10.46 10.13 2.20
CA THR A 126 9.09 10.05 1.69
C THR A 126 9.09 9.33 0.35
N ARG A 127 8.16 8.41 0.15
CA ARG A 127 7.91 7.75 -1.14
C ARG A 127 6.47 7.94 -1.54
N THR A 128 6.29 8.40 -2.77
CA THR A 128 4.97 8.49 -3.38
C THR A 128 4.50 7.10 -3.80
N VAL A 129 3.30 6.74 -3.38
CA VAL A 129 2.59 5.52 -3.75
C VAL A 129 1.33 5.92 -4.50
N THR A 130 1.09 5.27 -5.64
CA THR A 130 -0.09 5.53 -6.48
C THR A 130 -0.83 4.22 -6.68
N GLY A 131 -2.14 4.24 -6.47
CA GLY A 131 -3.04 3.12 -6.72
C GLY A 131 -4.22 3.55 -7.58
N GLU A 132 -4.76 2.60 -8.33
CA GLU A 132 -5.85 2.84 -9.28
C GLU A 132 -6.96 1.82 -9.06
N GLY A 133 -8.20 2.30 -9.01
CA GLY A 133 -9.39 1.48 -8.87
C GLY A 133 -10.42 1.87 -9.93
N SER A 134 -11.05 0.88 -10.54
CA SER A 134 -12.13 1.10 -11.51
C SER A 134 -13.39 0.34 -11.14
N SER A 135 -14.54 0.95 -11.39
CA SER A 135 -15.86 0.36 -11.14
C SER A 135 -16.83 0.75 -12.24
N VAL A 136 -17.64 -0.22 -12.70
CA VAL A 136 -18.64 0.01 -13.75
C VAL A 136 -19.79 0.85 -13.18
N LEU A 137 -20.18 1.90 -13.90
CA LEU A 137 -21.34 2.72 -13.58
C LEU A 137 -22.62 1.92 -13.88
N ASP A 138 -23.42 1.65 -12.85
CA ASP A 138 -24.69 0.93 -13.02
C ASP A 138 -25.76 1.86 -13.64
N ARG A 139 -26.00 1.68 -14.93
CA ARG A 139 -26.95 2.51 -15.69
C ARG A 139 -28.41 2.13 -15.51
N TYR A 140 -28.71 1.00 -14.84
CA TYR A 140 -30.10 0.58 -14.62
C TYR A 140 -30.73 1.21 -13.38
N ARG A 141 -29.95 1.87 -12.52
CA ARG A 141 -30.49 2.73 -11.44
C ARG A 141 -30.74 4.14 -11.99
N GLY A 142 -32.02 4.45 -12.17
CA GLY A 142 -32.53 5.65 -12.84
C GLY A 142 -31.82 6.96 -12.46
N ARG A 143 -31.41 7.67 -13.51
CA ARG A 143 -31.03 9.08 -13.47
C ARG A 143 -32.32 9.89 -13.29
N GLN A 144 -32.48 10.59 -12.16
CA GLN A 144 -33.52 11.61 -11.98
C GLN A 144 -32.84 12.97 -11.91
#